data_AF-A0A7X6TDI2-F1
#
_entry.id   AF-A0A7X6TDI2-F1
#
_cell.length_a   1.000
_cell.length_b   1.000
_cell.length_c   1.000
_cell.angle_alpha   90.00
_cell.angle_beta   90.00
_cell.angle_gamma   90.00
#
_symmetry.space_group_name_H-M   'P 1'
#
loop_
_entity.id
_entity.type
_entity.pdbx_description
1 polymer ?
#
loop_
_entity_poly.entity_id
_entity_poly.type
_entity_poly.pdbx_seq_one_letter_code
_entity_poly.pdbx_strand_id
1 'polypeptide(L)' 'MLLKSAPRPRNKRVVFALNEAEHNALLSYCKKYNISNRSHLIRSTLMPSILKRFNEDYPTLFHEEEMH' A
#
# COMPACT_ATOMS: atom_id res chain seq x y z
N MET A 1 -5.91 21.70 16.14
CA MET A 1 -6.98 20.87 15.57
C MET A 1 -6.78 20.84 14.05
N LEU A 2 -6.14 19.81 13.52
CA LEU A 2 -5.88 19.71 12.07
C LEU A 2 -7.23 19.56 11.36
N LEU A 3 -7.58 20.54 10.51
CA LEU A 3 -8.75 20.45 9.64
C LEU A 3 -8.69 19.13 8.87
N LYS A 4 -9.65 18.24 9.13
CA LYS A 4 -9.83 17.01 8.35
C LYS A 4 -10.14 17.43 6.92
N SER A 5 -9.10 17.48 6.07
CA SER A 5 -9.24 17.69 4.64
C SER A 5 -10.23 16.67 4.09
N ALA A 6 -11.17 17.11 3.25
CA ALA A 6 -12.17 16.22 2.65
C ALA A 6 -11.51 14.98 2.02
N PRO A 7 -12.12 13.79 2.11
CA PRO A 7 -11.57 12.59 1.50
C PRO A 7 -11.33 12.81 0.01
N ARG A 8 -10.07 12.71 -0.44
CA ARG A 8 -9.76 12.79 -1.87
C ARG A 8 -10.37 11.60 -2.61
N PRO A 9 -11.15 11.83 -3.69
CA PRO A 9 -11.81 10.74 -4.41
C PRO A 9 -10.78 9.83 -5.08
N ARG A 10 -11.00 8.51 -4.98
CA ARG A 10 -10.14 7.48 -5.60
C ARG A 10 -10.66 7.16 -7.00
N ASN A 11 -10.28 7.97 -7.98
CA ASN A 11 -10.77 7.88 -9.37
C ASN A 11 -9.81 7.18 -10.36
N LYS A 12 -8.59 6.85 -9.92
CA LYS A 12 -7.62 6.12 -10.75
C LYS A 12 -7.77 4.62 -10.53
N ARG A 13 -7.94 3.86 -11.61
CA ARG A 13 -8.10 2.40 -11.59
C ARG A 13 -6.77 1.73 -11.88
N VAL A 14 -6.48 0.67 -11.14
CA VAL A 14 -5.34 -0.24 -11.37
C VAL A 14 -5.91 -1.65 -11.46
N VAL A 15 -5.45 -2.43 -12.43
CA VAL A 15 -5.87 -3.82 -12.64
C VAL A 15 -4.66 -4.72 -12.38
N PHE A 16 -4.84 -5.74 -11.56
CA PHE A 16 -3.85 -6.78 -11.30
C PHE A 16 -4.40 -8.11 -11.80
N ALA A 17 -3.69 -8.72 -12.75
CA ALA A 17 -3.95 -10.08 -13.16
C ALA A 17 -3.20 -11.03 -12.23
N LEU A 18 -3.86 -12.11 -11.81
CA LEU A 18 -3.30 -13.16 -10.97
C LEU A 18 -3.49 -14.48 -11.69
N ASN A 19 -2.54 -15.40 -11.50
CA ASN A 19 -2.78 -16.78 -11.89
C ASN A 19 -3.80 -17.44 -10.93
N GLU A 20 -4.24 -18.66 -11.27
CA GLU A 20 -5.27 -19.35 -10.51
C GLU A 20 -4.86 -19.61 -9.05
N ALA A 21 -3.60 -20.02 -8.83
CA ALA A 21 -3.08 -20.30 -7.49
C ALA A 21 -3.05 -19.03 -6.61
N GLU A 22 -2.55 -17.93 -7.16
CA GLU A 22 -2.51 -16.62 -6.49
C GLU A 22 -3.91 -16.11 -6.16
N HIS A 23 -4.85 -16.26 -7.11
CA HIS A 23 -6.23 -15.86 -6.91
C HIS A 23 -6.91 -16.68 -5.80
N ASN A 24 -6.73 -18.00 -5.79
CA ASN A 24 -7.26 -18.89 -4.77
C ASN A 24 -6.65 -18.61 -3.38
N ALA A 25 -5.36 -18.30 -3.32
CA ALA A 25 -4.70 -17.87 -2.10
C ALA A 25 -5.28 -16.55 -1.57
N LEU A 26 -5.48 -15.56 -2.45
CA LEU A 26 -6.08 -14.28 -2.08
C LEU A 26 -7.51 -14.44 -1.53
N LEU A 27 -8.33 -15.27 -2.18
CA LEU A 27 -9.70 -15.55 -1.71
C LEU A 27 -9.70 -16.26 -0.36
N SER A 28 -8.84 -17.26 -0.18
CA SER A 28 -8.70 -17.99 1.08
C SER A 28 -8.25 -17.09 2.22
N TYR A 29 -7.31 -16.18 1.95
CA TYR A 29 -6.87 -15.16 2.89
C TYR A 29 -8.02 -14.23 3.27
N CYS A 30 -8.75 -13.70 2.29
CA CYS A 30 -9.88 -12.81 2.56
C CYS A 30 -10.97 -13.50 3.40
N LYS A 31 -11.26 -14.77 3.12
CA LYS A 31 -12.22 -15.57 3.89
C LYS A 31 -11.74 -15.81 5.32
N LYS A 32 -10.47 -16.18 5.51
CA LYS A 32 -9.89 -16.47 6.83
C LYS A 32 -9.93 -15.26 7.77
N TYR A 33 -9.69 -14.06 7.23
CA TYR A 33 -9.58 -12.82 8.02
C TYR A 33 -10.81 -11.90 7.89
N ASN A 34 -11.93 -12.39 7.36
CA ASN A 34 -13.18 -11.64 7.19
C ASN A 34 -13.01 -10.30 6.45
N ILE A 35 -12.17 -10.30 5.40
CA ILE A 35 -11.88 -9.10 4.63
C ILE A 35 -12.98 -8.89 3.59
N SER A 36 -13.81 -7.88 3.82
CA SER A 36 -14.90 -7.50 2.91
C SER A 36 -14.43 -6.61 1.74
N ASN A 37 -13.40 -5.79 1.97
CA ASN A 37 -12.91 -4.82 0.99
C ASN A 37 -11.51 -5.15 0.49
N ARG A 38 -11.44 -5.85 -0.65
CA ARG A 38 -10.19 -6.24 -1.32
C ARG A 38 -9.36 -5.04 -1.76
N SER A 39 -9.98 -3.98 -2.27
CA SER A 39 -9.28 -2.76 -2.67
C SER A 39 -8.65 -2.05 -1.47
N HIS A 40 -9.29 -2.10 -0.30
CA HIS A 40 -8.71 -1.60 0.94
C HIS A 40 -7.49 -2.43 1.32
N LEU A 41 -7.61 -3.77 1.37
CA LEU A 41 -6.51 -4.68 1.68
C LEU A 41 -5.29 -4.40 0.81
N ILE A 42 -5.46 -4.45 -0.52
CA ILE A 42 -4.36 -4.26 -1.47
C ILE A 42 -3.71 -2.90 -1.24
N ARG A 43 -4.49 -1.83 -1.07
CA ARG A 43 -3.95 -0.49 -0.85
C ARG A 43 -3.23 -0.35 0.49
N SER A 44 -3.76 -0.92 1.57
CA SER A 44 -3.15 -0.87 2.90
C SER A 44 -1.87 -1.71 2.98
N THR A 45 -1.72 -2.71 2.11
CA THR A 45 -0.52 -3.54 2.07
C THR A 45 0.53 -2.99 1.10
N LEU A 46 0.12 -2.58 -0.10
CA LEU A 46 1.04 -2.19 -1.17
C LEU A 46 1.56 -0.75 -1.00
N MET A 47 0.71 0.22 -0.67
CA MET A 47 1.11 1.63 -0.64
C MET A 47 2.16 1.93 0.43
N PRO A 48 2.08 1.42 1.67
CA PRO A 48 3.12 1.68 2.66
C PRO A 48 4.49 1.17 2.20
N SER A 49 4.55 -0.01 1.58
CA SER A 49 5.80 -0.58 1.07
C SER A 49 6.41 0.27 -0.04
N ILE A 50 5.60 0.74 -1.00
CA ILE A 50 6.07 1.63 -2.08
C ILE A 50 6.59 2.95 -1.51
N LEU A 51 5.82 3.58 -0.61
CA LEU A 51 6.21 4.88 -0.04
C LEU A 51 7.45 4.76 0.85
N LYS A 52 7.57 3.67 1.62
CA LYS A 52 8.78 3.38 2.42
C LYS A 52 9.99 3.27 1.51
N ARG A 53 9.89 2.52 0.42
CA ARG A 53 10.96 2.36 -0.56
C ARG A 53 11.34 3.69 -1.22
N PHE A 54 10.37 4.50 -1.61
CA PHE A 54 10.65 5.83 -2.17
C PHE A 54 11.33 6.77 -1.18
N ASN A 55 11.01 6.69 0.10
CA ASN A 55 11.70 7.46 1.12
C ASN A 55 13.14 6.97 1.34
N GLU A 56 13.37 5.65 1.32
CA GLU A 56 14.71 5.05 1.43
C GLU A 56 15.60 5.37 0.23
N ASP A 57 15.02 5.35 -0.98
CA ASP A 57 15.73 5.64 -2.22
C ASP A 57 15.89 7.16 -2.46
N TYR A 58 15.29 8.01 -1.62
CA TYR A 58 15.41 9.46 -1.75
C TYR A 58 16.82 9.87 -1.30
N PRO A 59 17.67 10.46 -2.18
CA PRO A 59 19.01 10.86 -1.79
C PRO A 59 18.89 11.94 -0.71
N THR A 60 19.33 11.60 0.50
CA THR A 60 19.41 12.56 1.60
C THR A 60 20.66 13.42 1.40
N LEU A 61 20.54 14.71 1.71
CA LEU A 61 21.64 15.67 1.54
C LEU A 61 22.88 15.30 2.39
N PHE A 62 22.65 14.56 3.47
CA PHE A 62 23.66 13.98 4.34
C PHE A 62 23.30 12.51 4.60
N HIS A 63 24.30 11.65 4.67
CA HIS A 63 24.10 10.26 5.10
C HIS A 63 24.00 10.22 6.64
N GLU A 64 23.33 9.22 7.24
CA GLU A 64 23.21 9.12 8.71
C GLU A 64 24.59 9.12 9.40
N GLU A 65 25.61 8.62 8.72
CA GLU A 65 27.02 8.61 9.13
C GLU A 65 27.66 10.00 9.20
N GLU A 66 27.11 10.98 8.49
CA GLU A 66 27.60 12.38 8.41
C GLU A 66 26.86 13.32 9.39
N MET A 67 25.84 12.83 10.10
CA MET A 67 25.03 13.60 11.06
C MET A 67 25.53 13.51 12.52
N HIS A 68 26.66 12.85 12.76
CA HIS A 68 27.26 12.64 14.09
C HIS A 68 28.59 13.38 14.27
#